data_AF-A0A397VBP5-F1
#
_entry.id   AF-A0A397VBP5-F1
#
_cell.length_a   1.000
_cell.length_b   1.000
_cell.length_c   1.000
_cell.angle_alpha   90.00
_cell.angle_beta   90.00
_cell.angle_gamma   90.00
#
_symmetry.space_group_name_H-M   'P 1'
#
loop_
_entity.id
_entity.type
_entity.pdbx_description
1 polymer ?
#
loop_
_entity_poly.entity_id
_entity_poly.type
_entity_poly.pdbx_seq_one_letter_code
_entity_poly.pdbx_strand_id
1 'polypeptide(L)'
;DIMLPNMNGYELLDALISNTKTQLIPVILLSAKADEYSQIKGLDKGTVDYLIKPFSAQELIIRIRANIELSLRRKINYKNVSKKK
;
A
#
# COMPACT_ATOMS: atom_id res chain seq x y z
N ASP A 1 -2.31 9.94 3.27
CA ASP A 1 -2.03 11.02 2.29
C ASP A 1 -0.54 11.05 2.05
N ILE A 2 -0.08 11.61 0.93
CA ILE A 2 1.35 11.90 0.70
C ILE A 2 1.73 13.22 1.37
N MET A 3 0.84 14.21 1.32
CA MET A 3 1.05 15.50 1.97
C MET A 3 0.48 15.43 3.39
N LEU A 4 1.22 14.83 4.33
CA LEU A 4 0.84 14.85 5.75
C LEU A 4 1.49 16.06 6.44
N PRO A 5 0.84 16.64 7.47
CA PRO A 5 1.53 17.59 8.34
C PRO A 5 2.64 16.83 9.08
N ASN A 6 3.86 17.36 9.02
CA ASN A 6 5.08 16.89 9.70
C ASN A 6 5.89 15.75 9.04
N MET A 7 5.31 14.93 8.16
CA MET A 7 6.07 13.89 7.45
C MET A 7 5.54 13.66 6.05
N ASN A 8 6.36 13.13 5.16
CA ASN A 8 5.89 12.70 3.86
C ASN A 8 5.22 11.32 3.98
N GLY A 9 4.08 11.10 3.32
CA GLY A 9 3.45 9.78 3.27
C GLY A 9 4.35 8.67 2.70
N TYR A 10 5.35 9.02 1.88
CA TYR A 10 6.38 8.08 1.44
C TYR A 10 7.35 7.68 2.56
N GLU A 11 7.70 8.59 3.46
CA GLU A 11 8.57 8.29 4.62
C GLU A 11 7.83 7.38 5.61
N LEU A 12 6.53 7.66 5.83
CA LEU A 12 5.68 6.78 6.62
C LEU A 12 5.58 5.39 6.00
N LEU A 13 5.41 5.31 4.68
CA LEU A 13 5.37 4.06 3.96
C LEU A 13 6.67 3.26 4.15
N ASP A 14 7.83 3.92 4.08
CA ASP A 14 9.12 3.29 4.32
C ASP A 14 9.26 2.77 5.75
N ALA A 15 8.78 3.52 6.74
CA ALA A 15 8.72 3.08 8.12
C ALA A 15 7.81 1.85 8.32
N LEU A 16 6.68 1.78 7.59
CA LEU A 16 5.74 0.66 7.66
C LEU A 16 6.31 -0.61 7.01
N ILE A 17 6.96 -0.48 5.85
CA ILE A 17 7.54 -1.62 5.12
C ILE A 17 8.80 -2.15 5.81
N SER A 18 9.62 -1.29 6.43
CA SER A 18 10.83 -1.71 7.15
C SER A 18 10.55 -2.41 8.49
N ASN A 19 9.35 -2.24 9.06
CA ASN A 19 9.00 -2.86 10.34
C ASN A 19 8.32 -4.22 10.15
N THR A 20 8.91 -5.26 10.73
CA THR A 20 8.45 -6.66 10.57
C THR A 20 7.01 -6.91 11.00
N LYS A 21 6.47 -6.09 11.91
CA LYS A 21 5.09 -6.18 12.40
C LYS A 21 4.09 -5.56 11.43
N THR A 22 4.50 -4.58 10.63
CA THR A 22 3.62 -3.78 9.78
C THR A 22 3.84 -4.01 8.29
N GLN A 23 4.97 -4.61 7.89
CA GLN A 23 5.35 -4.82 6.48
C GLN A 23 4.34 -5.63 5.64
N LEU A 24 3.42 -6.37 6.27
CA LEU A 24 2.38 -7.16 5.58
C LEU A 24 1.02 -6.45 5.51
N ILE A 25 0.89 -5.25 6.09
CA ILE A 25 -0.35 -4.47 6.05
C ILE A 25 -0.47 -3.82 4.66
N PRO A 26 -1.56 -4.05 3.91
CA PRO A 26 -1.76 -3.39 2.63
C PRO A 26 -1.97 -1.88 2.83
N VAL A 27 -1.32 -1.07 1.99
CA VAL A 27 -1.40 0.39 2.04
C VAL A 27 -1.96 0.91 0.72
N ILE A 28 -2.90 1.84 0.81
CA ILE A 28 -3.41 2.61 -0.33
C ILE A 28 -3.03 4.07 -0.11
N LEU A 29 -2.21 4.62 -0.99
CA LEU A 29 -1.87 6.03 -0.98
C LEU A 29 -2.98 6.85 -1.65
N LEU A 30 -3.52 7.80 -0.91
CA LEU A 30 -4.52 8.76 -1.40
C LEU A 30 -3.84 10.11 -1.55
N SER A 31 -3.75 10.68 -2.76
CA SER A 31 -3.07 11.97 -2.95
C SER A 31 -3.62 12.80 -4.11
N ALA A 32 -3.51 14.12 -4.02
CA ALA A 32 -3.75 15.03 -5.15
C ALA A 32 -2.58 15.04 -6.16
N LYS A 33 -1.43 14.48 -5.80
CA LYS A 33 -0.27 14.41 -6.70
C LYS A 33 -0.52 13.35 -7.77
N ALA A 34 -0.55 13.76 -9.04
CA ALA A 34 -0.78 12.86 -10.18
C ALA A 34 0.48 12.54 -10.98
N ASP A 35 1.66 13.04 -10.57
CA ASP A 35 2.89 12.82 -11.34
C ASP A 35 3.27 11.35 -11.36
N GLU A 36 3.54 10.86 -12.57
CA GLU A 36 3.83 9.47 -12.90
C GLU A 36 5.00 8.90 -12.10
N TYR A 37 6.00 9.75 -11.82
CA TYR A 37 7.14 9.41 -10.96
C TYR A 37 6.74 9.07 -9.52
N SER A 38 5.75 9.78 -8.98
CA SER A 38 5.16 9.53 -7.66
C SER A 38 4.36 8.22 -7.60
N GLN A 39 3.73 7.82 -8.71
CA GLN A 39 3.03 6.53 -8.80
C GLN A 39 4.03 5.37 -8.90
N ILE A 40 5.04 5.50 -9.76
CA ILE A 40 6.08 4.48 -9.97
C ILE A 40 6.85 4.22 -8.67
N LYS A 41 7.23 5.27 -7.93
CA LYS A 41 7.94 5.14 -6.65
C LYS A 41 7.10 4.47 -5.56
N GLY A 42 5.77 4.59 -5.62
CA GLY A 42 4.86 3.89 -4.72
C GLY A 42 4.71 2.41 -5.08
N LEU A 43 4.61 2.09 -6.37
CA LEU A 43 4.36 0.73 -6.87
C LEU A 43 5.59 -0.19 -6.75
N ASP A 44 6.80 0.34 -6.97
CA ASP A 44 8.05 -0.42 -6.99
C ASP A 44 8.48 -0.95 -5.60
N LYS A 45 7.98 -0.35 -4.51
CA LYS A 45 8.28 -0.75 -3.13
C LYS A 45 7.51 -1.99 -2.64
N GLY A 46 6.98 -2.79 -3.55
CA GLY A 46 6.24 -4.00 -3.21
C GLY A 46 4.77 -3.71 -2.90
N THR A 47 4.03 -3.30 -3.94
CA THR A 47 2.55 -3.20 -3.97
C THR A 47 1.95 -2.31 -2.89
N VAL A 48 2.05 -1.02 -3.16
CA VAL A 48 1.21 0.01 -2.60
C VAL A 48 0.26 0.44 -3.68
N ASP A 49 -1.04 0.34 -3.42
CA ASP A 49 -2.04 0.86 -4.36
C ASP A 49 -2.04 2.39 -4.28
N TYR A 50 -2.35 3.05 -5.39
CA TYR A 50 -2.32 4.51 -5.49
C TYR A 50 -3.63 5.01 -6.07
N LEU A 51 -4.26 5.96 -5.39
CA LEU A 51 -5.52 6.57 -5.80
C LEU A 51 -5.42 8.10 -5.76
N ILE A 52 -5.60 8.72 -6.93
CA ILE A 52 -5.55 10.18 -7.09
C ILE A 52 -6.86 10.81 -6.62
N LYS A 53 -6.77 11.96 -5.93
CA LYS A 53 -7.91 12.82 -5.59
C LYS A 53 -8.23 13.80 -6.74
N PRO A 54 -9.53 14.07 -7.02
CA PRO A 54 -10.71 13.50 -6.38
C PRO A 54 -11.02 12.09 -6.89
N PHE A 55 -11.49 11.22 -6.01
CA PHE A 55 -11.92 9.85 -6.33
C PHE A 55 -13.36 9.62 -5.84
N SER A 56 -14.03 8.62 -6.43
CA SER A 56 -15.35 8.21 -5.95
C SER A 56 -15.25 7.24 -4.77
N ALA A 57 -16.26 7.24 -3.89
CA ALA A 57 -16.35 6.26 -2.82
C ALA A 57 -16.39 4.82 -3.37
N GLN A 58 -17.03 4.61 -4.52
CA GLN A 58 -17.12 3.31 -5.17
C GLN A 58 -15.74 2.82 -5.63
N GLU A 59 -14.92 3.69 -6.22
CA GLU A 59 -13.55 3.36 -6.62
C GLU A 59 -12.70 2.96 -5.40
N LEU A 60 -12.77 3.72 -4.32
CA LEU A 60 -12.04 3.41 -3.08
C LEU A 60 -12.47 2.05 -2.50
N ILE A 61 -13.78 1.76 -2.47
CA ILE A 61 -14.29 0.47 -1.97
C ILE A 61 -13.77 -0.71 -2.80
N ILE A 62 -13.74 -0.58 -4.13
CA ILE A 62 -13.23 -1.62 -5.03
C ILE A 62 -11.74 -1.89 -4.73
N ARG A 63 -10.93 -0.83 -4.60
CA ARG A 63 -9.50 -0.96 -4.28
C ARG A 63 -9.26 -1.56 -2.90
N ILE A 64 -10.02 -1.16 -1.88
CA ILE A 64 -9.94 -1.75 -0.54
C ILE A 64 -10.18 -3.27 -0.60
N ARG A 65 -11.25 -3.71 -1.29
CA ARG A 65 -11.57 -5.14 -1.44
C ARG A 65 -10.45 -5.91 -2.13
N ALA A 66 -9.91 -5.37 -3.21
CA ALA A 66 -8.79 -5.99 -3.93
C ALA A 66 -7.54 -6.13 -3.04
N ASN A 67 -7.20 -5.09 -2.27
CA ASN A 67 -6.05 -5.10 -1.38
C ASN A 67 -6.18 -6.09 -0.20
N ILE A 68 -7.39 -6.22 0.37
CA ILE A 68 -7.68 -7.22 1.42
C ILE A 68 -7.49 -8.63 0.86
N GLU A 69 -8.06 -8.92 -0.31
CA GLU A 69 -7.95 -10.23 -0.96
C GLU A 69 -6.48 -10.59 -1.25
N LEU A 70 -5.70 -9.65 -1.80
CA LEU A 70 -4.26 -9.84 -2.03
C LEU A 70 -3.48 -10.07 -0.73
N SER A 71 -3.81 -9.35 0.35
CA SER A 71 -3.17 -9.53 1.66
C SER A 71 -3.46 -10.92 2.26
N LEU A 72 -4.69 -11.42 2.13
CA LEU A 72 -5.05 -12.76 2.58
C LEU A 72 -4.27 -13.84 1.82
N ARG A 73 -4.18 -13.73 0.49
CA ARG A 73 -3.38 -14.65 -0.34
C ARG A 73 -1.90 -14.64 0.05
N ARG A 74 -1.33 -13.45 0.30
CA ARG A 74 0.05 -13.31 0.77
C ARG A 74 0.28 -13.97 2.12
N LYS A 75 -0.64 -13.79 3.09
CA LYS A 75 -0.55 -14.44 4.41
C LYS A 75 -0.59 -15.96 4.31
N ILE A 76 -1.43 -16.51 3.44
CA ILE A 76 -1.50 -17.95 3.17
C ILE A 76 -0.16 -18.43 2.58
N ASN A 77 0.36 -17.74 1.57
CA ASN A 77 1.64 -18.08 0.96
C ASN A 77 2.82 -17.98 1.94
N TYR A 78 2.88 -16.93 2.76
CA TYR A 78 3.90 -16.77 3.81
C TYR A 78 3.88 -17.94 4.80
N LYS A 79 2.70 -18.36 5.28
CA LYS A 79 2.56 -19.51 6.19
C LYS A 79 3.02 -20.82 5.54
N ASN A 80 2.74 -21.00 4.25
CA ASN A 80 3.12 -22.21 3.52
C ASN A 80 4.64 -22.30 3.29
N VAL A 81 5.32 -21.16 3.05
CA VAL A 81 6.78 -21.10 2.92
C VAL A 81 7.47 -21.36 4.25
N SER A 82 6.98 -20.78 5.36
CA SER A 82 7.55 -21.02 6.70
C SER A 82 7.32 -22.44 7.23
N LYS A 83 6.31 -23.18 6.75
CA LYS A 83 6.09 -24.59 7.12
C LYS A 83 6.96 -25.59 6.35
N LYS A 84 7.57 -25.17 5.24
CA LYS A 84 8.43 -26.01 4.38
C LYS A 84 9.92 -25.90 4.72
N LYS A 85 10.30 -24.99 5.62
CA LYS A 85 11.65 -24.90 6.21
C LYS A 85 11.63 -25.56 7.57
#